data_AF-A0A7S2N5H1-F1
#
_entry.id   AF-A0A7S2N5H1-F1
#
_cell.length_a   1.000
_cell.length_b   1.000
_cell.length_c   1.000
_cell.angle_alpha   90.00
_cell.angle_beta   90.00
_cell.angle_gamma   90.00
#
_symmetry.space_group_name_H-M   'P 1'
#
loop_
_entity.id
_entity.type
_entity.pdbx_description
1 polymer ?
#
loop_
_entity_poly.entity_id
_entity_poly.type
_entity_poly.pdbx_seq_one_letter_code
_entity_poly.pdbx_strand_id
1 'polypeptide(L)'
;MTVFNLWLKSTSDSPGLTFVIHWRVPILCVLALLFVIPHDPSSTIPPQQVGSNAFGMRRSPLPSGIVGGPERRSAIVPFERSPRSRGAHAAAVGVVDWTWLARAALVRPVQASRVALRAASLQQRAEQQQRYEQQRQQRQRLQQHIVASLSNATAIALGEVALPTSVDALRDLLGHRQSWWGDLDAVETRELYHSLLPSYLLDEDRISLHERARLAVLIRHAARLYARERAQLPLTLACELLDGVRQLWESGRFQPGGLSEEQVWRKYAEEYAEAAGLLAEDVCTEDPSLCEMILRKASTTNKQVDELVGCLDSMGEGALQAGLCAAGSAAGSFCAEQLGSG
;
A
#
# COMPACT_ATOMS: atom_id res chain seq x y z
N MET A 1 -23.42 22.72 -20.93
CA MET A 1 -24.22 21.90 -19.98
C MET A 1 -25.47 21.26 -20.58
N THR A 2 -25.98 21.72 -21.74
CA THR A 2 -27.16 21.13 -22.41
C THR A 2 -26.91 19.80 -23.12
N VAL A 3 -25.69 19.54 -23.61
CA VAL A 3 -25.35 18.29 -24.30
C VAL A 3 -25.27 17.09 -23.34
N PHE A 4 -24.86 17.32 -22.09
CA PHE A 4 -24.75 16.27 -21.07
C PHE A 4 -26.14 15.77 -20.62
N ASN A 5 -27.12 16.67 -20.53
CA ASN A 5 -28.51 16.30 -20.22
C ASN A 5 -29.21 15.54 -21.34
N LEU A 6 -28.85 15.80 -22.61
CA LEU A 6 -29.43 15.05 -23.73
C LEU A 6 -28.91 13.61 -23.80
N TRP A 7 -27.65 13.39 -23.41
CA TRP A 7 -27.03 12.07 -23.37
C TRP A 7 -27.59 11.18 -22.24
N LEU A 8 -27.83 11.77 -21.06
CA LEU A 8 -28.48 11.08 -19.93
C LEU A 8 -29.94 10.69 -20.22
N LYS A 9 -30.68 11.52 -20.97
CA LYS A 9 -32.10 11.24 -21.26
C LYS A 9 -32.29 10.14 -22.31
N SER A 10 -31.29 9.89 -23.17
CA SER A 10 -31.36 8.87 -24.23
C SER A 10 -31.05 7.44 -23.76
N THR A 11 -30.60 7.24 -22.51
CA THR A 11 -30.22 5.91 -21.98
C THR A 11 -31.28 5.26 -21.11
N SER A 12 -32.43 5.92 -20.89
CA SER A 12 -33.49 5.46 -19.99
C SER A 12 -34.41 4.36 -20.55
N ASP A 13 -34.43 4.11 -21.86
CA ASP A 13 -35.47 3.28 -22.50
C ASP A 13 -35.02 1.85 -22.88
N SER A 14 -33.93 1.33 -22.31
CA SER A 14 -33.44 -0.02 -22.64
C SER A 14 -33.06 -0.82 -21.38
N PRO A 15 -33.98 -1.62 -20.79
CA PRO A 15 -33.78 -2.28 -19.51
C PRO A 15 -32.73 -3.42 -19.51
N GLY A 16 -32.22 -3.82 -20.68
CA GLY A 16 -31.24 -4.92 -20.80
C GLY A 16 -29.78 -4.51 -21.05
N LEU A 17 -29.51 -3.24 -21.35
CA LEU A 17 -28.18 -2.79 -21.83
C LEU A 17 -27.49 -1.81 -20.87
N THR A 18 -28.19 -1.40 -19.80
CA THR A 18 -27.69 -0.49 -18.76
C THR A 18 -26.62 -1.13 -17.88
N PHE A 19 -26.66 -2.45 -17.64
CA PHE A 19 -25.76 -3.11 -16.70
C PHE A 19 -24.31 -3.22 -17.23
N VAL A 20 -24.11 -3.43 -18.54
CA VAL A 20 -22.78 -3.64 -19.13
C VAL A 20 -22.04 -2.32 -19.40
N ILE A 21 -22.77 -1.23 -19.63
CA ILE A 21 -22.17 0.10 -19.87
C ILE A 21 -21.76 0.74 -18.54
N HIS A 22 -22.46 0.47 -17.44
CA HIS A 22 -22.26 1.14 -16.15
C HIS A 22 -20.85 0.97 -15.55
N TRP A 23 -20.22 -0.20 -15.74
CA TRP A 23 -18.85 -0.44 -15.21
C TRP A 23 -17.72 0.06 -16.10
N ARG A 24 -18.00 0.32 -17.39
CA ARG A 24 -16.97 0.70 -18.36
C ARG A 24 -16.71 2.20 -18.36
N VAL A 25 -17.67 3.02 -17.98
CA VAL A 25 -17.51 4.48 -17.93
C VAL A 25 -16.39 4.94 -16.97
N PRO A 26 -16.29 4.46 -15.71
CA PRO A 26 -15.17 4.86 -14.85
C PRO A 26 -13.82 4.36 -15.36
N ILE A 27 -13.76 3.16 -15.94
CA ILE A 27 -12.54 2.63 -16.57
C ILE A 27 -12.14 3.51 -17.77
N LEU A 28 -13.10 3.92 -18.61
CA LEU A 28 -12.85 4.80 -19.75
C LEU A 28 -12.47 6.22 -19.32
N CYS A 29 -12.98 6.73 -18.20
CA CYS A 29 -12.53 8.02 -17.65
C CYS A 29 -11.12 7.93 -17.07
N VAL A 30 -10.78 6.84 -16.38
CA VAL A 30 -9.40 6.60 -15.88
C VAL A 30 -8.44 6.41 -17.04
N LEU A 31 -8.82 5.66 -18.08
CA LEU A 31 -8.04 5.51 -19.30
C LEU A 31 -7.92 6.85 -20.05
N ALA A 32 -9.01 7.61 -20.19
CA ALA A 32 -8.95 8.93 -20.81
C ALA A 32 -8.03 9.87 -20.03
N LEU A 33 -8.04 9.86 -18.69
CA LEU A 33 -7.10 10.66 -17.90
C LEU A 33 -5.65 10.17 -18.04
N LEU A 34 -5.43 8.86 -18.13
CA LEU A 34 -4.11 8.27 -18.39
C LEU A 34 -3.57 8.59 -19.79
N PHE A 35 -4.44 8.71 -20.80
CA PHE A 35 -4.07 8.88 -22.21
C PHE A 35 -4.23 10.31 -22.76
N VAL A 36 -4.99 11.19 -22.10
CA VAL A 36 -5.28 12.57 -22.55
C VAL A 36 -4.41 13.61 -21.81
N ILE A 37 -3.86 13.30 -20.65
CA ILE A 37 -2.75 14.11 -20.09
C ILE A 37 -1.52 13.78 -20.94
N PRO A 38 -0.95 14.75 -21.69
CA PRO A 38 0.14 14.48 -22.60
C PRO A 38 1.30 13.91 -21.79
N HIS A 39 1.67 12.65 -22.09
CA HIS A 39 2.94 12.10 -21.63
C HIS A 39 4.03 13.08 -22.03
N ASP A 40 4.75 13.59 -21.03
CA ASP A 40 5.96 14.36 -21.21
C ASP A 40 6.85 13.64 -22.26
N PRO A 41 7.27 14.30 -23.36
CA PRO A 41 8.06 13.68 -24.42
C PRO A 41 9.39 13.06 -23.93
N SER A 42 9.78 13.26 -22.67
CA SER A 42 10.91 12.58 -22.04
C SER A 42 10.69 11.09 -21.75
N SER A 43 9.47 10.54 -21.88
CA SER A 43 9.20 9.10 -21.68
C SER A 43 9.04 8.29 -22.97
N THR A 44 9.30 8.86 -24.14
CA THR A 44 9.34 8.09 -25.39
C THR A 44 10.62 7.26 -25.46
N ILE A 45 10.65 6.15 -24.72
CA ILE A 45 11.53 5.03 -25.07
C ILE A 45 11.02 4.53 -26.43
N PRO A 46 11.87 4.47 -27.47
CA PRO A 46 11.43 4.05 -28.79
C PRO A 46 10.83 2.64 -28.70
N PRO A 47 9.75 2.33 -29.43
CA PRO A 47 9.05 1.03 -29.35
C PRO A 47 9.92 -0.19 -29.70
N GLN A 48 11.13 0.05 -30.21
CA GLN A 48 12.15 -0.97 -30.45
C GLN A 48 12.87 -1.42 -29.17
N GLN A 49 12.75 -0.68 -28.06
CA GLN A 49 13.40 -0.96 -26.78
C GLN A 49 12.47 -1.54 -25.69
N VAL A 50 11.15 -1.62 -25.92
CA VAL A 50 10.20 -2.19 -24.97
C VAL A 50 9.35 -3.26 -25.67
N GLY A 51 9.95 -4.44 -25.83
CA GLY A 51 9.31 -5.61 -26.43
C GLY A 51 10.09 -6.86 -26.08
N SER A 52 9.39 -7.99 -25.96
CA SER A 52 9.74 -9.30 -25.38
C SER A 52 11.01 -10.02 -25.88
N ASN A 53 11.89 -9.36 -26.62
CA ASN A 53 13.16 -9.92 -27.11
C ASN A 53 14.34 -9.77 -26.13
N ALA A 54 14.19 -9.04 -25.01
CA ALA A 54 15.23 -8.94 -23.97
C ALA A 54 15.34 -10.18 -23.04
N PHE A 55 14.44 -11.16 -23.15
CA PHE A 55 14.50 -12.44 -22.42
C PHE A 55 14.72 -13.67 -23.33
N GLY A 56 15.11 -13.46 -24.58
CA GLY A 56 15.34 -14.52 -25.55
C GLY A 56 16.77 -15.07 -25.59
N MET A 57 17.28 -15.67 -24.51
CA MET A 57 18.40 -16.62 -24.62
C MET A 57 17.98 -18.05 -24.26
N ARG A 58 17.55 -18.75 -25.33
CA ARG A 58 17.80 -20.17 -25.64
C ARG A 58 17.64 -21.18 -24.49
N ARG A 59 16.47 -21.82 -24.42
CA ARG A 59 16.41 -23.25 -24.09
C ARG A 59 16.61 -24.03 -25.40
N SER A 60 17.66 -24.84 -25.44
CA SER A 60 17.86 -25.83 -26.51
C SER A 60 16.72 -26.86 -26.47
N PRO A 61 16.18 -27.29 -27.61
CA PRO A 61 15.13 -28.30 -27.66
C PRO A 61 15.70 -29.67 -27.26
N LEU A 62 15.04 -30.30 -26.30
CA LEU A 62 15.19 -31.73 -26.02
C LEU A 62 14.53 -32.52 -27.16
N PRO A 63 15.20 -33.53 -27.74
CA PRO A 63 14.57 -34.43 -28.70
C PRO A 63 13.68 -35.44 -27.96
N SER A 64 12.37 -35.32 -28.15
CA SER A 64 11.39 -36.33 -27.78
C SER A 64 11.10 -37.23 -28.99
N GLY A 65 11.56 -38.47 -28.91
CA GLY A 65 11.15 -39.55 -29.79
C GLY A 65 12.17 -40.67 -29.83
N ILE A 66 11.88 -41.79 -29.17
CA ILE A 66 11.87 -43.15 -29.77
C ILE A 66 11.36 -44.14 -28.71
N VAL A 67 10.29 -44.80 -29.10
CA VAL A 67 9.64 -45.95 -28.50
C VAL A 67 10.55 -47.18 -28.62
N GLY A 68 10.67 -47.95 -27.52
CA GLY A 68 10.74 -49.42 -27.49
C GLY A 68 11.86 -50.16 -28.24
N GLY A 69 12.77 -50.80 -27.49
CA GLY A 69 13.60 -51.90 -27.99
C GLY A 69 14.54 -52.45 -26.90
N PRO A 70 14.68 -53.78 -26.74
CA PRO A 70 15.28 -54.37 -25.54
C PRO A 70 16.82 -54.41 -25.60
N GLU A 71 17.40 -54.22 -24.42
CA GLU A 71 18.50 -55.04 -23.90
C GLU A 71 19.74 -55.21 -24.80
N ARG A 72 20.72 -54.29 -24.65
CA ARG A 72 22.14 -54.67 -24.73
C ARG A 72 22.93 -53.94 -23.65
N ARG A 73 23.37 -54.73 -22.67
CA ARG A 73 24.39 -54.38 -21.68
C ARG A 73 25.70 -54.07 -22.41
N SER A 74 26.19 -52.85 -22.29
CA SER A 74 27.60 -52.52 -22.49
C SER A 74 28.12 -51.90 -21.20
N ALA A 75 29.13 -52.57 -20.64
CA ALA A 75 29.77 -52.20 -19.38
C ALA A 75 30.42 -50.81 -19.51
N ILE A 76 29.84 -49.82 -18.81
CA ILE A 76 30.50 -48.54 -18.55
C ILE A 76 31.48 -48.81 -17.40
N VAL A 77 32.76 -48.80 -17.74
CA VAL A 77 33.86 -48.83 -16.78
C VAL A 77 33.78 -47.55 -15.94
N PRO A 78 33.85 -47.63 -14.59
CA PRO A 78 33.90 -46.44 -13.76
C PRO A 78 35.24 -45.75 -14.01
N PHE A 79 35.20 -44.64 -14.76
CA PHE A 79 36.35 -43.76 -14.89
C PHE A 79 36.49 -42.99 -13.58
N GLU A 80 37.44 -43.42 -12.74
CA GLU A 80 37.85 -42.72 -11.54
C GLU A 80 38.21 -41.27 -11.89
N ARG A 81 37.30 -40.35 -11.57
CA ARG A 81 37.62 -38.92 -11.57
C ARG A 81 38.59 -38.66 -10.42
N SER A 82 39.84 -38.49 -10.78
CA SER A 82 40.92 -38.03 -9.92
C SER A 82 40.48 -36.84 -9.04
N PRO A 83 40.75 -36.86 -7.73
CA PRO A 83 40.39 -35.78 -6.80
C PRO A 83 41.39 -34.63 -6.95
N ARG A 84 41.31 -33.89 -8.06
CA ARG A 84 42.05 -32.64 -8.26
C ARG A 84 41.10 -31.52 -8.63
N SER A 85 40.55 -30.87 -7.61
CA SER A 85 40.45 -29.40 -7.55
C SER A 85 39.85 -28.96 -6.22
N ARG A 86 40.71 -28.74 -5.21
CA ARG A 86 40.39 -27.97 -3.99
C ARG A 86 40.03 -26.49 -4.26
N GLY A 87 39.88 -26.07 -5.51
CA GLY A 87 39.56 -24.69 -5.89
C GLY A 87 38.08 -24.39 -6.11
N ALA A 88 37.19 -25.38 -6.11
CA ALA A 88 35.78 -25.16 -6.44
C ALA A 88 34.92 -24.65 -5.26
N HIS A 89 35.42 -24.70 -4.02
CA HIS A 89 34.66 -24.27 -2.84
C HIS A 89 34.68 -22.75 -2.59
N ALA A 90 35.60 -22.00 -3.20
CA ALA A 90 35.66 -20.54 -3.03
C ALA A 90 34.56 -19.78 -3.80
N ALA A 91 33.96 -20.39 -4.83
CA ALA A 91 32.95 -19.74 -5.66
C ALA A 91 31.58 -19.58 -4.96
N ALA A 92 31.36 -20.24 -3.82
CA ALA A 92 30.09 -20.18 -3.09
C ALA A 92 29.95 -18.94 -2.17
N VAL A 93 31.04 -18.21 -1.91
CA VAL A 93 31.08 -17.13 -0.89
C VAL A 93 31.01 -15.73 -1.52
N GLY A 94 30.79 -15.60 -2.83
CA GLY A 94 30.53 -14.31 -3.48
C GLY A 94 31.71 -13.32 -3.53
N VAL A 95 32.83 -13.62 -2.89
CA VAL A 95 34.07 -12.83 -2.99
C VAL A 95 34.87 -13.32 -4.20
N VAL A 96 34.70 -12.63 -5.33
CA VAL A 96 35.51 -12.89 -6.52
C VAL A 96 36.91 -12.33 -6.28
N ASP A 97 37.90 -13.20 -6.24
CA ASP A 97 39.31 -12.80 -6.21
C ASP A 97 39.70 -12.18 -7.56
N TRP A 98 39.81 -10.85 -7.59
CA TRP A 98 40.19 -10.08 -8.78
C TRP A 98 41.55 -10.49 -9.34
N THR A 99 42.46 -11.01 -8.51
CA THR A 99 43.78 -11.47 -8.96
C THR A 99 43.68 -12.77 -9.77
N TRP A 100 42.78 -13.67 -9.39
CA TRP A 100 42.46 -14.86 -10.19
C TRP A 100 41.81 -14.46 -11.52
N LEU A 101 40.89 -13.50 -11.49
CA LEU A 101 40.16 -13.07 -12.68
C LEU A 101 41.09 -12.39 -13.70
N ALA A 102 42.06 -11.58 -13.23
CA ALA A 102 43.11 -11.00 -14.06
C ALA A 102 44.00 -12.08 -14.71
N ARG A 103 44.37 -13.13 -13.98
CA ARG A 103 45.13 -14.26 -14.54
C ARG A 103 44.31 -15.09 -15.53
N ALA A 104 43.03 -15.33 -15.23
CA ALA A 104 42.12 -16.06 -16.11
C ALA A 104 41.85 -15.31 -17.42
N ALA A 105 41.83 -13.97 -17.40
CA ALA A 105 41.67 -13.14 -18.58
C ALA A 105 42.80 -13.30 -19.60
N LEU A 106 44.03 -13.54 -19.14
CA LEU A 106 45.19 -13.80 -20.01
C LEU A 106 45.12 -15.16 -20.71
N VAL A 107 44.55 -16.18 -20.04
CA VAL A 107 44.54 -17.56 -20.55
C VAL A 107 43.26 -17.88 -21.33
N ARG A 108 42.11 -17.35 -20.89
CA ARG A 108 40.78 -17.63 -21.47
C ARG A 108 39.87 -16.40 -21.42
N PRO A 109 40.10 -15.41 -22.30
CA PRO A 109 39.45 -14.10 -22.24
C PRO A 109 37.91 -14.18 -22.31
N VAL A 110 37.36 -15.09 -23.13
CA VAL A 110 35.90 -15.24 -23.29
C VAL A 110 35.22 -15.84 -22.05
N GLN A 111 35.90 -16.73 -21.32
CA GLN A 111 35.35 -17.28 -20.07
C GLN A 111 35.45 -16.25 -18.93
N ALA A 112 36.59 -15.56 -18.85
CA ALA A 112 36.81 -14.50 -17.87
C ALA A 112 35.81 -13.35 -18.03
N SER A 113 35.50 -12.92 -19.27
CA SER A 113 34.53 -11.84 -19.52
C SER A 113 33.11 -12.20 -19.07
N ARG A 114 32.67 -13.45 -19.27
CA ARG A 114 31.35 -13.92 -18.80
C ARG A 114 31.27 -13.94 -17.28
N VAL A 115 32.35 -14.34 -16.60
CA VAL A 115 32.41 -14.33 -15.13
C VAL A 115 32.43 -12.90 -14.60
N ALA A 116 33.19 -12.00 -15.22
CA ALA A 116 33.23 -10.58 -14.87
C ALA A 116 31.85 -9.91 -15.02
N LEU A 117 31.14 -10.13 -16.13
CA LEU A 117 29.79 -9.58 -16.35
C LEU A 117 28.77 -10.12 -15.32
N ARG A 118 28.87 -11.39 -14.94
CA ARG A 118 28.02 -11.94 -13.86
C ARG A 118 28.37 -11.35 -12.50
N ALA A 119 29.65 -11.21 -12.18
CA ALA A 119 30.09 -10.59 -10.93
C ALA A 119 29.64 -9.13 -10.84
N ALA A 120 29.81 -8.35 -11.91
CA ALA A 120 29.37 -6.96 -11.97
C ALA A 120 27.85 -6.81 -11.81
N SER A 121 27.05 -7.67 -12.47
CA SER A 121 25.59 -7.63 -12.32
C SER A 121 25.12 -8.06 -10.92
N LEU A 122 25.82 -8.98 -10.25
CA LEU A 122 25.54 -9.31 -8.84
C LEU A 122 25.90 -8.17 -7.91
N GLN A 123 27.04 -7.52 -8.10
CA GLN A 123 27.45 -6.34 -7.32
C GLN A 123 26.43 -5.21 -7.48
N GLN A 124 26.01 -4.92 -8.72
CA GLN A 124 25.01 -3.88 -8.99
C GLN A 124 23.67 -4.19 -8.30
N ARG A 125 23.24 -5.47 -8.27
CA ARG A 125 22.04 -5.89 -7.54
C ARG A 125 22.19 -5.72 -6.03
N ALA A 126 23.36 -6.09 -5.48
CA ALA A 126 23.63 -5.93 -4.05
C ALA A 126 23.64 -4.45 -3.64
N GLU A 127 24.26 -3.57 -4.44
CA GLU A 127 24.25 -2.13 -4.20
C GLU A 127 22.83 -1.54 -4.30
N GLN A 128 22.04 -1.99 -5.26
CA GLN A 128 20.63 -1.60 -5.37
C GLN A 128 19.82 -2.05 -4.15
N GLN A 129 20.03 -3.28 -3.68
CA GLN A 129 19.40 -3.80 -2.46
C GLN A 129 19.79 -2.98 -1.22
N GLN A 130 21.09 -2.68 -1.05
CA GLN A 130 21.55 -1.86 0.08
C GLN A 130 20.96 -0.46 0.07
N ARG A 131 20.88 0.19 -1.10
CA ARG A 131 20.23 1.52 -1.22
C ARG A 131 18.76 1.45 -0.86
N TYR A 132 18.06 0.42 -1.32
CA TYR A 132 16.67 0.18 -0.98
C TYR A 132 16.48 -0.04 0.53
N GLU A 133 17.33 -0.85 1.16
CA GLU A 133 17.29 -1.08 2.61
C GLU A 133 17.59 0.20 3.41
N GLN A 134 18.58 0.99 2.99
CA GLN A 134 18.89 2.28 3.64
C GLN A 134 17.72 3.25 3.53
N GLN A 135 17.09 3.36 2.36
CA GLN A 135 15.88 4.18 2.18
C GLN A 135 14.74 3.68 3.07
N ARG A 136 14.53 2.35 3.15
CA ARG A 136 13.51 1.75 4.02
C ARG A 136 13.76 2.06 5.49
N GLN A 137 15.00 1.96 5.97
CA GLN A 137 15.36 2.31 7.34
C GLN A 137 15.17 3.80 7.63
N GLN A 138 15.54 4.67 6.68
CA GLN A 138 15.33 6.11 6.81
C GLN A 138 13.84 6.45 6.88
N ARG A 139 13.00 5.81 6.05
CA ARG A 139 11.54 5.94 6.09
C ARG A 139 10.96 5.49 7.44
N GLN A 140 11.41 4.33 7.95
CA GLN A 140 10.98 3.85 9.27
C GLN A 140 11.33 4.83 10.40
N ARG A 141 12.52 5.44 10.36
CA ARG A 141 12.91 6.47 11.35
C ARG A 141 12.03 7.71 11.27
N LEU A 142 11.70 8.16 10.06
CA LEU A 142 10.81 9.30 9.88
C LEU A 142 9.40 8.98 10.38
N GLN A 143 8.88 7.79 10.08
CA GLN A 143 7.58 7.34 10.61
C GLN A 143 7.57 7.26 12.13
N GLN A 144 8.62 6.68 12.74
CA GLN A 144 8.75 6.65 14.20
C GLN A 144 8.80 8.05 14.81
N HIS A 145 9.52 8.99 14.17
CA HIS A 145 9.57 10.37 14.62
C HIS A 145 8.22 11.08 14.46
N ILE A 146 7.50 10.86 13.36
CA ILE A 146 6.15 11.40 13.14
C ILE A 146 5.21 10.86 14.19
N VAL A 147 5.16 9.54 14.39
CA VAL A 147 4.30 8.91 15.41
C VAL A 147 4.67 9.40 16.81
N ALA A 148 5.95 9.50 17.15
CA ALA A 148 6.39 10.04 18.44
C ALA A 148 5.99 11.52 18.59
N SER A 149 6.11 12.33 17.53
CA SER A 149 5.69 13.74 17.54
C SER A 149 4.18 13.88 17.67
N LEU A 150 3.40 13.02 17.00
CA LEU A 150 1.94 12.99 17.10
C LEU A 150 1.53 12.54 18.49
N SER A 151 2.16 11.51 19.05
CA SER A 151 1.93 11.01 20.41
C SER A 151 2.28 12.04 21.48
N ASN A 152 3.42 12.74 21.33
CA ASN A 152 3.80 13.83 22.21
C ASN A 152 2.85 15.02 22.06
N ALA A 153 2.46 15.34 20.83
CA ALA A 153 1.47 16.38 20.56
C ALA A 153 0.11 16.02 21.16
N THR A 154 -0.34 14.75 21.10
CA THR A 154 -1.58 14.31 21.77
C THR A 154 -1.47 14.32 23.28
N ALA A 155 -0.33 13.92 23.84
CA ALA A 155 -0.10 13.97 25.28
C ALA A 155 -0.14 15.41 25.82
N ILE A 156 0.40 16.37 25.06
CA ILE A 156 0.31 17.80 25.35
C ILE A 156 -1.10 18.34 25.03
N ALA A 157 -1.76 17.80 24.00
CA ALA A 157 -3.11 18.17 23.55
C ALA A 157 -4.20 17.88 24.58
N LEU A 158 -4.09 16.76 25.28
CA LEU A 158 -4.99 16.42 26.39
C LEU A 158 -4.90 17.41 27.57
N GLY A 159 -3.96 18.37 27.53
CA GLY A 159 -3.90 19.53 28.40
C GLY A 159 -4.41 20.84 27.78
N GLU A 160 -4.22 21.10 26.47
CA GLU A 160 -4.62 22.39 25.85
C GLU A 160 -4.58 22.47 24.30
N VAL A 161 -3.87 21.58 23.60
CA VAL A 161 -3.66 21.68 22.13
C VAL A 161 -4.74 20.97 21.33
N ALA A 162 -5.24 21.59 20.26
CA ALA A 162 -6.28 21.03 19.40
C ALA A 162 -5.78 19.81 18.59
N LEU A 163 -6.53 18.71 18.62
CA LEU A 163 -6.34 17.58 17.71
C LEU A 163 -6.39 18.06 16.25
N PRO A 164 -5.61 17.47 15.33
CA PRO A 164 -5.59 17.90 13.92
C PRO A 164 -6.85 17.42 13.18
N THR A 165 -7.97 18.03 13.49
CA THR A 165 -9.29 17.80 12.87
C THR A 165 -9.43 18.51 11.52
N SER A 166 -8.50 19.39 11.18
CA SER A 166 -8.46 20.12 9.92
C SER A 166 -7.19 19.79 9.12
N VAL A 167 -7.29 19.95 7.79
CA VAL A 167 -6.15 19.78 6.88
C VAL A 167 -5.08 20.83 7.16
N ASP A 168 -5.48 22.05 7.52
CA ASP A 168 -4.56 23.13 7.86
C ASP A 168 -3.73 22.80 9.10
N ALA A 169 -4.34 22.23 10.15
CA ALA A 169 -3.60 21.75 11.31
C ALA A 169 -2.57 20.67 10.93
N LEU A 170 -2.92 19.77 10.01
CA LEU A 170 -1.95 18.78 9.50
C LEU A 170 -0.83 19.43 8.68
N ARG A 171 -1.11 20.49 7.91
CA ARG A 171 -0.08 21.25 7.18
C ARG A 171 0.87 21.96 8.12
N ASP A 172 0.37 22.53 9.21
CA ASP A 172 1.20 23.20 10.22
C ASP A 172 2.10 22.19 10.94
N LEU A 173 1.59 20.98 11.24
CA LEU A 173 2.32 19.93 11.95
C LEU A 173 3.35 19.19 11.07
N LEU A 174 2.97 18.83 9.84
CA LEU A 174 3.74 17.93 8.96
C LEU A 174 4.35 18.64 7.75
N GLY A 175 4.06 19.93 7.59
CA GLY A 175 4.51 20.77 6.51
C GLY A 175 3.58 20.77 5.30
N HIS A 176 3.74 21.81 4.48
CA HIS A 176 3.03 21.94 3.21
C HIS A 176 3.60 21.04 2.12
N ARG A 177 2.80 20.83 1.08
CA ARG A 177 3.21 20.19 -0.17
C ARG A 177 4.42 20.91 -0.79
N GLN A 178 5.49 20.16 -1.06
CA GLN A 178 6.75 20.70 -1.59
C GLN A 178 6.70 21.01 -3.10
N SER A 179 5.85 20.31 -3.84
CA SER A 179 5.77 20.40 -5.30
C SER A 179 4.32 20.42 -5.79
N TRP A 180 4.02 21.17 -6.85
CA TRP A 180 2.66 21.21 -7.41
C TRP A 180 2.19 19.87 -7.99
N TRP A 181 3.15 19.00 -8.35
CA TRP A 181 2.91 17.64 -8.83
C TRP A 181 2.68 16.63 -7.71
N GLY A 182 2.79 17.03 -6.44
CA GLY A 182 2.87 16.12 -5.30
C GLY A 182 4.30 15.67 -5.01
N ASP A 183 4.50 15.13 -3.83
CA ASP A 183 5.81 14.76 -3.32
C ASP A 183 5.89 13.29 -2.87
N LEU A 184 4.74 12.62 -2.75
CA LEU A 184 4.66 11.23 -2.30
C LEU A 184 4.16 10.31 -3.43
N ASP A 185 4.83 9.16 -3.58
CA ASP A 185 4.34 8.07 -4.41
C ASP A 185 3.09 7.40 -3.80
N ALA A 186 2.47 6.45 -4.51
CA ALA A 186 1.26 5.79 -4.03
C ALA A 186 1.46 5.02 -2.71
N VAL A 187 2.64 4.43 -2.52
CA VAL A 187 2.99 3.64 -1.33
C VAL A 187 3.22 4.57 -0.15
N GLU A 188 4.02 5.60 -0.32
CA GLU A 188 4.32 6.63 0.68
C GLU A 188 3.06 7.39 1.08
N THR A 189 2.19 7.75 0.13
CA THR A 189 0.90 8.38 0.41
C THR A 189 0.06 7.49 1.32
N ARG A 190 0.05 6.19 1.03
CA ARG A 190 -0.76 5.23 1.79
C ARG A 190 -0.17 4.98 3.18
N GLU A 191 1.15 4.86 3.30
CA GLU A 191 1.86 4.78 4.59
C GLU A 191 1.61 6.03 5.44
N LEU A 192 1.71 7.23 4.85
CA LEU A 192 1.36 8.49 5.51
C LEU A 192 -0.09 8.44 6.01
N TYR A 193 -1.04 8.05 5.16
CA TYR A 193 -2.44 7.94 5.55
C TYR A 193 -2.65 7.02 6.76
N HIS A 194 -2.00 5.85 6.80
CA HIS A 194 -2.07 4.94 7.96
C HIS A 194 -1.52 5.56 9.24
N SER A 195 -0.41 6.30 9.15
CA SER A 195 0.19 6.99 10.30
C SER A 195 -0.70 8.10 10.89
N LEU A 196 -1.64 8.61 10.09
CA LEU A 196 -2.57 9.67 10.48
C LEU A 196 -3.94 9.13 10.95
N LEU A 197 -4.16 7.81 10.92
CA LEU A 197 -5.42 7.25 11.40
C LEU A 197 -5.56 7.45 12.91
N PRO A 198 -6.79 7.71 13.40
CA PRO A 198 -7.05 8.00 14.80
C PRO A 198 -7.07 6.74 15.69
N SER A 199 -6.13 5.81 15.50
CA SER A 199 -6.08 4.55 16.27
C SER A 199 -5.89 4.78 17.77
N TYR A 200 -5.18 5.84 18.16
CA TYR A 200 -5.01 6.24 19.57
C TYR A 200 -6.33 6.63 20.25
N LEU A 201 -7.36 7.03 19.50
CA LEU A 201 -8.68 7.33 20.06
C LEU A 201 -9.43 6.06 20.47
N LEU A 202 -8.94 4.85 20.18
CA LEU A 202 -9.56 3.59 20.62
C LEU A 202 -9.29 3.27 22.10
N ASP A 203 -8.19 3.77 22.65
CA ASP A 203 -7.74 3.47 24.01
C ASP A 203 -7.92 4.65 24.98
N GLU A 204 -8.49 5.77 24.52
CA GLU A 204 -8.59 7.02 25.28
C GLU A 204 -9.88 7.13 26.10
N ASP A 205 -9.84 6.93 27.41
CA ASP A 205 -11.04 6.94 28.27
C ASP A 205 -11.40 8.31 28.86
N ARG A 206 -10.58 9.35 28.66
CA ARG A 206 -10.84 10.69 29.21
C ARG A 206 -11.95 11.44 28.50
N ILE A 207 -12.23 11.08 27.25
CA ILE A 207 -13.19 11.75 26.37
C ILE A 207 -14.43 10.87 26.26
N SER A 208 -15.62 11.49 26.20
CA SER A 208 -16.87 10.73 25.99
C SER A 208 -16.81 9.95 24.67
N LEU A 209 -17.44 8.78 24.65
CA LEU A 209 -17.37 7.86 23.52
C LEU A 209 -17.97 8.47 22.24
N HIS A 210 -19.04 9.26 22.37
CA HIS A 210 -19.61 10.04 21.27
C HIS A 210 -18.62 11.07 20.70
N GLU A 211 -17.97 11.85 21.57
CA GLU A 211 -17.00 12.86 21.12
C GLU A 211 -15.76 12.21 20.51
N ARG A 212 -15.29 11.06 21.03
CA ARG A 212 -14.23 10.25 20.41
C ARG A 212 -14.60 9.81 19.00
N ALA A 213 -15.79 9.27 18.81
CA ALA A 213 -16.26 8.84 17.49
C ALA A 213 -16.32 10.02 16.51
N ARG A 214 -16.84 11.16 16.98
CA ARG A 214 -16.91 12.40 16.21
C ARG A 214 -15.53 12.89 15.78
N LEU A 215 -14.60 13.01 16.72
CA LEU A 215 -13.21 13.41 16.47
C LEU A 215 -12.51 12.43 15.51
N ALA A 216 -12.73 11.13 15.66
CA ALA A 216 -12.15 10.13 14.76
C ALA A 216 -12.61 10.30 13.31
N VAL A 217 -13.89 10.63 13.08
CA VAL A 217 -14.40 10.92 11.74
C VAL A 217 -13.73 12.15 11.15
N LEU A 218 -13.62 13.24 11.92
CA LEU A 218 -12.97 14.48 11.50
C LEU A 218 -11.50 14.29 11.19
N ILE A 219 -10.73 13.65 12.09
CA ILE A 219 -9.31 13.37 11.91
C ILE A 219 -9.10 12.48 10.69
N ARG A 220 -9.89 11.42 10.51
CA ARG A 220 -9.78 10.55 9.33
C ARG A 220 -10.06 11.32 8.04
N HIS A 221 -11.04 12.20 8.04
CA HIS A 221 -11.38 13.03 6.89
C HIS A 221 -10.23 13.98 6.54
N ALA A 222 -9.70 14.70 7.53
CA ALA A 222 -8.53 15.57 7.38
C ALA A 222 -7.29 14.78 6.90
N ALA A 223 -7.02 13.63 7.50
CA ALA A 223 -5.92 12.72 7.13
C ALA A 223 -6.01 12.28 5.67
N ARG A 224 -7.21 11.93 5.20
CA ARG A 224 -7.44 11.54 3.80
C ARG A 224 -7.17 12.70 2.85
N LEU A 225 -7.69 13.89 3.16
CA LEU A 225 -7.49 15.07 2.32
C LEU A 225 -6.03 15.51 2.29
N TYR A 226 -5.35 15.47 3.44
CA TYR A 226 -3.93 15.80 3.55
C TYR A 226 -3.06 14.79 2.78
N ALA A 227 -3.32 13.49 2.90
CA ALA A 227 -2.61 12.48 2.13
C ALA A 227 -2.78 12.70 0.61
N ARG A 228 -3.99 13.05 0.15
CA ARG A 228 -4.26 13.40 -1.25
C ARG A 228 -3.54 14.64 -1.73
N GLU A 229 -3.40 15.64 -0.87
CA GLU A 229 -2.66 16.85 -1.21
C GLU A 229 -1.18 16.54 -1.46
N ARG A 230 -0.58 15.66 -0.65
CA ARG A 230 0.83 15.25 -0.77
C ARG A 230 1.08 14.23 -1.89
N ALA A 231 0.05 13.47 -2.27
CA ALA A 231 0.13 12.48 -3.34
C ALA A 231 0.45 13.10 -4.71
N GLN A 232 1.02 12.29 -5.60
CA GLN A 232 1.23 12.68 -7.00
C GLN A 232 -0.08 13.10 -7.67
N LEU A 233 -0.07 14.23 -8.38
CA LEU A 233 -1.26 14.86 -8.98
C LEU A 233 -2.14 13.89 -9.79
N PRO A 234 -1.61 12.99 -10.65
CA PRO A 234 -2.44 12.03 -11.37
C PRO A 234 -3.20 11.07 -10.44
N LEU A 235 -2.57 10.67 -9.33
CA LEU A 235 -3.19 9.81 -8.32
C LEU A 235 -4.31 10.57 -7.59
N THR A 236 -4.06 11.81 -7.20
CA THR A 236 -5.06 12.68 -6.55
C THR A 236 -6.29 12.87 -7.42
N LEU A 237 -6.11 13.23 -8.69
CA LEU A 237 -7.20 13.42 -9.65
C LEU A 237 -7.99 12.12 -9.87
N ALA A 238 -7.30 10.99 -10.01
CA ALA A 238 -7.96 9.69 -10.15
C ALA A 238 -8.81 9.34 -8.92
N CYS A 239 -8.28 9.58 -7.71
CA CYS A 239 -9.01 9.33 -6.47
C CYS A 239 -10.23 10.25 -6.30
N GLU A 240 -10.10 11.55 -6.59
CA GLU A 240 -11.21 12.52 -6.51
C GLU A 240 -12.31 12.20 -7.52
N LEU A 241 -11.94 11.85 -8.76
CA LEU A 241 -12.90 11.45 -9.78
C LEU A 241 -13.62 10.16 -9.37
N LEU A 242 -12.89 9.14 -8.91
CA LEU A 242 -13.49 7.86 -8.51
C LEU A 242 -14.47 8.04 -7.33
N ASP A 243 -14.09 8.83 -6.32
CA ASP A 243 -14.97 9.11 -5.19
C ASP A 243 -16.19 9.93 -5.62
N GLY A 244 -15.99 10.96 -6.45
CA GLY A 244 -17.08 11.79 -6.93
C GLY A 244 -18.07 11.00 -7.79
N VAL A 245 -17.59 10.08 -8.64
CA VAL A 245 -18.45 9.18 -9.43
C VAL A 245 -19.20 8.20 -8.54
N ARG A 246 -18.52 7.59 -7.57
CA ARG A 246 -19.17 6.68 -6.62
C ARG A 246 -20.30 7.37 -5.86
N GLN A 247 -20.04 8.57 -5.35
CA GLN A 247 -21.06 9.35 -4.65
C GLN A 247 -22.17 9.86 -5.55
N LEU A 248 -21.85 10.20 -6.80
CA LEU A 248 -22.86 10.58 -7.79
C LEU A 248 -23.84 9.43 -8.02
N TRP A 249 -23.37 8.18 -7.99
CA TRP A 249 -24.24 7.01 -8.13
C TRP A 249 -25.06 6.71 -6.86
N GLU A 250 -24.45 6.81 -5.68
CA GLU A 250 -25.13 6.52 -4.41
C GLU A 250 -26.13 7.62 -4.01
N SER A 251 -25.72 8.89 -4.15
CA SER A 251 -26.44 10.05 -3.61
C SER A 251 -26.99 11.01 -4.65
N GLY A 252 -26.68 10.80 -5.94
CA GLY A 252 -27.04 11.74 -7.01
C GLY A 252 -26.24 13.04 -6.99
N ARG A 253 -25.22 13.17 -6.13
CA ARG A 253 -24.38 14.38 -6.00
C ARG A 253 -22.91 14.03 -6.14
N PHE A 254 -22.21 14.80 -6.97
CA PHE A 254 -20.76 14.68 -7.12
C PHE A 254 -20.06 15.45 -6.00
N GLN A 255 -19.35 14.76 -5.09
CA GLN A 255 -18.53 15.42 -4.06
C GLN A 255 -17.09 14.84 -4.07
N PRO A 256 -16.11 15.56 -4.64
CA PRO A 256 -14.74 15.04 -4.76
C PRO A 256 -14.02 14.89 -3.40
N GLY A 257 -14.46 15.66 -2.39
CA GLY A 257 -13.91 15.61 -1.02
C GLY A 257 -14.39 14.42 -0.18
N GLY A 258 -15.23 13.56 -0.75
CA GLY A 258 -15.87 12.44 -0.04
C GLY A 258 -17.00 12.87 0.91
N LEU A 259 -17.48 11.94 1.74
CA LEU A 259 -18.68 12.14 2.56
C LEU A 259 -18.43 13.19 3.65
N SER A 260 -19.43 14.05 3.89
CA SER A 260 -19.44 14.94 5.06
C SER A 260 -19.61 14.13 6.35
N GLU A 261 -19.25 14.72 7.49
CA GLU A 261 -19.42 14.11 8.82
C GLU A 261 -20.84 13.57 9.00
N GLU A 262 -21.86 14.40 8.80
CA GLU A 262 -23.27 14.02 8.91
C GLU A 262 -23.66 12.87 7.99
N GLN A 263 -23.13 12.82 6.77
CA GLN A 263 -23.39 11.73 5.83
C GLN A 263 -22.73 10.43 6.28
N VAL A 264 -21.53 10.50 6.87
CA VAL A 264 -20.85 9.35 7.46
C VAL A 264 -21.66 8.80 8.63
N TRP A 265 -22.15 9.67 9.52
CA TRP A 265 -23.02 9.27 10.63
C TRP A 265 -24.32 8.64 10.15
N ARG A 266 -25.01 9.26 9.19
CA ARG A 266 -26.23 8.72 8.59
C ARG A 266 -26.00 7.33 8.00
N LYS A 267 -24.94 7.17 7.22
CA LYS A 267 -24.57 5.89 6.61
C LYS A 267 -24.37 4.79 7.66
N TYR A 268 -23.62 5.07 8.72
CA TYR A 268 -23.38 4.08 9.77
C TYR A 268 -24.59 3.86 10.67
N ALA A 269 -25.44 4.86 10.87
CA ALA A 269 -26.71 4.70 11.56
C ALA A 269 -27.65 3.77 10.79
N GLU A 270 -27.71 3.88 9.46
CA GLU A 270 -28.44 2.95 8.58
C GLU A 270 -27.87 1.53 8.67
N GLU A 271 -26.55 1.36 8.53
CA GLU A 271 -25.89 0.04 8.68
C GLU A 271 -26.15 -0.59 10.06
N TYR A 272 -26.18 0.23 11.12
CA TYR A 272 -26.47 -0.22 12.48
C TYR A 272 -27.94 -0.60 12.67
N ALA A 273 -28.87 0.21 12.16
CA ALA A 273 -30.31 -0.06 12.20
C ALA A 273 -30.64 -1.38 11.51
N GLU A 274 -30.07 -1.62 10.32
CA GLU A 274 -30.22 -2.86 9.58
C GLU A 274 -29.69 -4.07 10.37
N ALA A 275 -28.53 -3.93 11.02
CA ALA A 275 -27.95 -4.99 11.84
C ALA A 275 -28.76 -5.29 13.12
N ALA A 276 -29.39 -4.26 13.70
CA ALA A 276 -30.22 -4.36 14.90
C ALA A 276 -31.69 -4.74 14.60
N GLY A 277 -32.11 -4.71 13.34
CA GLY A 277 -33.52 -4.89 12.95
C GLY A 277 -34.42 -3.72 13.36
N LEU A 278 -33.86 -2.52 13.49
CA LEU A 278 -34.54 -1.28 13.85
C LEU A 278 -34.78 -0.42 12.60
N LEU A 279 -35.67 0.57 12.70
CA LEU A 279 -35.80 1.60 11.68
C LEU A 279 -34.68 2.64 11.88
N ALA A 280 -34.14 3.18 10.79
CA ALA A 280 -33.05 4.16 10.85
C ALA A 280 -33.40 5.44 11.63
N GLU A 281 -34.68 5.81 11.68
CA GLU A 281 -35.18 6.98 12.42
C GLU A 281 -35.16 6.78 13.94
N ASP A 282 -35.18 5.53 14.41
CA ASP A 282 -35.21 5.20 15.84
C ASP A 282 -33.80 5.14 16.46
N VAL A 283 -32.75 5.19 15.65
CA VAL A 283 -31.36 5.09 16.14
C VAL A 283 -30.92 6.43 16.73
N CYS A 284 -30.71 6.46 18.04
CA CYS A 284 -30.12 7.61 18.72
C CYS A 284 -28.64 7.77 18.33
N THR A 285 -28.22 8.99 17.97
CA THR A 285 -26.83 9.31 17.63
C THR A 285 -25.86 9.10 18.81
N GLU A 286 -26.38 9.13 20.04
CA GLU A 286 -25.62 8.92 21.28
C GLU A 286 -25.57 7.45 21.71
N ASP A 287 -26.10 6.51 20.91
CA ASP A 287 -25.99 5.07 21.22
C ASP A 287 -24.50 4.67 21.28
N PRO A 288 -24.01 4.13 22.42
CA PRO A 288 -22.61 3.74 22.57
C PRO A 288 -22.18 2.72 21.51
N SER A 289 -23.07 1.82 21.09
CA SER A 289 -22.75 0.76 20.12
C SER A 289 -22.48 1.33 18.71
N LEU A 290 -23.29 2.32 18.29
CA LEU A 290 -23.11 3.04 17.03
C LEU A 290 -21.79 3.81 17.06
N CYS A 291 -21.53 4.54 18.15
CA CYS A 291 -20.32 5.32 18.31
C CYS A 291 -19.05 4.45 18.31
N GLU A 292 -19.07 3.29 18.98
CA GLU A 292 -17.96 2.32 18.92
C GLU A 292 -17.73 1.79 17.50
N MET A 293 -18.82 1.48 16.78
CA MET A 293 -18.72 1.03 15.39
C MET A 293 -18.08 2.11 14.51
N ILE A 294 -18.52 3.36 14.62
CA ILE A 294 -17.96 4.50 13.88
C ILE A 294 -16.49 4.68 14.23
N LEU A 295 -16.13 4.66 15.52
CA LEU A 295 -14.77 4.81 15.99
C LEU A 295 -13.84 3.71 15.43
N ARG A 296 -14.28 2.45 15.45
CA ARG A 296 -13.54 1.32 14.86
C ARG A 296 -13.41 1.44 13.35
N LYS A 297 -14.49 1.80 12.65
CA LYS A 297 -14.48 1.99 11.19
C LYS A 297 -13.61 3.19 10.77
N ALA A 298 -13.59 4.25 11.57
CA ALA A 298 -12.77 5.42 11.35
C ALA A 298 -11.28 5.19 11.61
N SER A 299 -10.95 4.19 12.45
CA SER A 299 -9.58 3.80 12.76
C SER A 299 -9.05 2.66 11.87
N THR A 300 -9.92 2.03 11.06
CA THR A 300 -9.56 0.91 10.19
C THR A 300 -9.49 1.30 8.73
N THR A 301 -8.78 0.51 7.95
CA THR A 301 -8.34 0.83 6.61
C THR A 301 -8.67 -0.31 5.67
N ASN A 302 -8.80 -0.04 4.37
CA ASN A 302 -9.16 -1.08 3.40
C ASN A 302 -7.95 -1.93 3.01
N LYS A 303 -7.95 -3.19 3.49
CA LYS A 303 -6.90 -4.18 3.20
C LYS A 303 -6.69 -4.44 1.71
N GLN A 304 -7.74 -4.40 0.89
CA GLN A 304 -7.62 -4.61 -0.56
C GLN A 304 -6.85 -3.48 -1.24
N VAL A 305 -7.03 -2.24 -0.75
CA VAL A 305 -6.26 -1.09 -1.25
C VAL A 305 -4.82 -1.19 -0.76
N ASP A 306 -4.59 -1.67 0.47
CA ASP A 306 -3.24 -1.90 0.99
C ASP A 306 -2.49 -2.97 0.19
N GLU A 307 -3.17 -4.04 -0.19
CA GLU A 307 -2.63 -5.10 -1.04
C GLU A 307 -2.33 -4.60 -2.45
N LEU A 308 -3.25 -3.84 -3.05
CA LEU A 308 -3.09 -3.28 -4.39
C LEU A 308 -1.90 -2.30 -4.48
N VAL A 309 -1.70 -1.49 -3.44
CA VAL A 309 -0.60 -0.53 -3.37
C VAL A 309 0.72 -1.21 -2.96
N GLY A 310 0.68 -2.38 -2.31
CA GLY A 310 1.86 -3.07 -1.81
C GLY A 310 2.32 -2.59 -0.43
N CYS A 311 1.42 -2.05 0.40
CA CYS A 311 1.73 -1.57 1.75
C CYS A 311 1.67 -2.68 2.82
N LEU A 312 1.12 -3.86 2.52
CA LEU A 312 0.96 -4.92 3.53
C LEU A 312 2.31 -5.52 3.99
N ASP A 313 3.31 -5.56 3.11
CA ASP A 313 4.61 -6.15 3.40
C ASP A 313 5.47 -5.26 4.32
N SER A 314 5.16 -3.97 4.46
CA SER A 314 5.96 -3.04 5.28
C SER A 314 5.51 -2.98 6.74
N MET A 315 4.25 -3.29 7.06
CA MET A 315 3.69 -3.17 8.42
C MET A 315 3.54 -4.50 9.19
N GLY A 316 3.60 -5.64 8.49
CA GLY A 316 3.26 -6.95 9.05
C GLY A 316 4.14 -7.48 10.18
N GLU A 317 5.41 -7.07 10.28
CA GLU A 317 6.31 -7.61 11.32
C GLU A 317 6.41 -6.73 12.59
N GLY A 318 6.16 -5.42 12.48
CA GLY A 318 6.32 -4.48 13.61
C GLY A 318 5.02 -4.08 14.31
N ALA A 319 3.93 -3.87 13.56
CA ALA A 319 2.69 -3.31 14.11
C ALA A 319 1.87 -4.33 14.93
N LEU A 320 1.91 -5.62 14.56
CA LEU A 320 1.32 -6.69 15.37
C LEU A 320 1.99 -6.80 16.74
N GLN A 321 3.28 -6.52 16.84
CA GLN A 321 4.01 -6.60 18.10
C GLN A 321 3.70 -5.40 19.02
N ALA A 322 3.49 -4.20 18.47
CA ALA A 322 3.07 -3.04 19.25
C ALA A 322 1.63 -3.17 19.80
N GLY A 323 0.70 -3.73 19.02
CA GLY A 323 -0.67 -3.99 19.48
C GLY A 323 -0.78 -5.07 20.55
N LEU A 324 0.05 -6.12 20.48
CA LEU A 324 0.09 -7.19 21.50
C LEU A 324 0.76 -6.74 22.82
N CYS A 325 1.73 -5.83 22.77
CA CYS A 325 2.36 -5.29 23.98
C CYS A 325 1.43 -4.36 24.78
N ALA A 326 0.54 -3.61 24.11
CA ALA A 326 -0.44 -2.76 24.80
C ALA A 326 -1.55 -3.59 25.49
N ALA A 327 -2.05 -4.65 24.84
CA ALA A 327 -3.06 -5.53 25.42
C ALA A 327 -2.53 -6.42 26.58
N GLY A 328 -1.24 -6.74 26.58
CA GLY A 328 -0.62 -7.56 27.64
C GLY A 328 -0.41 -6.83 28.97
N SER A 329 -0.39 -5.49 28.99
CA SER A 329 -0.13 -4.71 30.21
C SER A 329 -1.40 -4.44 31.03
N ALA A 330 -2.58 -4.41 30.40
CA ALA A 330 -3.86 -4.21 31.09
C ALA A 330 -4.41 -5.49 31.76
N ALA A 331 -4.05 -6.67 31.27
CA ALA A 331 -4.52 -7.95 31.81
C ALA A 331 -3.79 -8.39 33.11
N GLY A 332 -2.70 -7.73 33.50
CA GLY A 332 -1.89 -8.12 34.66
C GLY A 332 -2.27 -7.48 36.00
N SER A 333 -3.14 -6.46 36.03
CA SER A 333 -3.34 -5.63 37.23
C SER A 333 -4.70 -5.81 37.93
N PHE A 334 -5.60 -6.68 37.45
CA PHE A 334 -6.98 -6.77 37.97
C PHE A 334 -7.31 -8.04 38.77
N CYS A 335 -6.30 -8.79 39.26
CA CYS A 335 -6.54 -10.07 39.95
C CYS A 335 -5.89 -10.22 41.34
N ALA A 336 -5.55 -9.12 42.03
CA ALA A 336 -4.90 -9.22 43.35
C ALA A 336 -5.65 -8.59 44.53
N GLU A 337 -6.83 -7.99 44.36
CA GLU A 337 -7.45 -7.23 45.46
C GLU A 337 -8.95 -7.49 45.60
N GLN A 338 -9.31 -8.75 45.91
CA GLN A 338 -10.65 -9.07 46.40
C GLN A 338 -10.71 -10.38 47.21
N LEU A 339 -9.76 -10.60 48.12
CA LEU A 339 -9.90 -11.61 49.19
C LEU A 339 -9.25 -11.08 50.47
N GLY A 340 -9.97 -10.26 51.22
CA GLY A 340 -9.57 -9.91 52.58
C GLY A 340 -10.41 -8.82 53.20
N SER A 341 -11.07 -9.16 54.31
CA SER A 341 -11.92 -8.32 55.20
C SER A 341 -13.39 -8.30 54.78
N GLY A 342 -14.35 -8.72 55.58
CA GLY A 342 -14.38 -9.17 56.97
C GLY A 342 -15.84 -9.29 57.38
#